data_AF-A0A0M1JK31-F1
#
_entry.id   AF-A0A0M1JK31-F1
#
_cell.length_a   1.000
_cell.length_b   1.000
_cell.length_c   1.000
_cell.angle_alpha   90.00
_cell.angle_beta   90.00
_cell.angle_gamma   90.00
#
_symmetry.space_group_name_H-M   'P 1'
#
loop_
_entity.id
_entity.type
_entity.pdbx_description
1 polymer ?
#
loop_
_entity_poly.entity_id
_entity_poly.type
_entity_poly.pdbx_seq_one_letter_code
_entity_poly.pdbx_strand_id
1 'polypeptide(L)'
;MSINYLYYCQYLLTSQINYTLTNFAEHIQEFSHDTINRYLNSENLTPEVIWEKVHSELPRHPEACLVFDDTVLDKRFSSKIELVRRQYSGNEHRVIRGIGLISCIYVNPETGYYSVIDYRIYDPDGDGHTKLDHVADMLNDVVFKKKIPVAKVLIAGMQPKS
;
A
#
# COMPACT_ATOMS: atom_id res chain seq x y z
N MET A 1 7.96 -14.31 -25.05
CA MET A 1 8.19 -13.27 -24.02
C MET A 1 7.00 -13.31 -23.06
N SER A 2 7.19 -13.08 -21.76
CA SER A 2 6.11 -13.03 -20.78
C SER A 2 6.11 -11.67 -20.10
N ILE A 3 4.94 -11.14 -19.79
CA ILE A 3 4.80 -9.98 -18.93
C ILE A 3 5.48 -10.25 -17.57
N ASN A 4 6.09 -9.23 -16.99
CA ASN A 4 6.72 -9.29 -15.67
C ASN A 4 6.55 -7.97 -14.91
N TYR A 5 7.04 -7.95 -13.67
CA TYR A 5 6.94 -6.82 -12.75
C TYR A 5 7.39 -5.48 -13.37
N LEU A 6 8.53 -5.49 -14.08
CA LEU A 6 9.11 -4.27 -14.64
C LEU A 6 8.23 -3.65 -15.73
N TYR A 7 7.67 -4.48 -16.63
CA TYR A 7 6.76 -4.00 -17.67
C TYR A 7 5.52 -3.33 -17.08
N TYR A 8 4.92 -3.93 -16.05
CA TYR A 8 3.74 -3.37 -15.42
C TYR A 8 4.05 -2.08 -14.66
N CYS A 9 5.17 -2.02 -13.93
CA CYS A 9 5.62 -0.78 -13.29
C CYS A 9 5.87 0.35 -14.28
N GLN A 10 6.54 0.08 -15.40
CA GLN A 10 6.78 1.08 -16.44
C GLN A 10 5.46 1.61 -17.03
N TYR A 11 4.48 0.73 -17.24
CA TYR A 11 3.15 1.13 -17.69
C TYR A 11 2.46 2.05 -16.67
N LEU A 12 2.49 1.72 -15.38
CA LEU A 12 1.91 2.55 -14.33
C LEU A 12 2.59 3.91 -14.20
N LEU A 13 3.91 3.99 -14.43
CA LEU A 13 4.67 5.24 -14.38
C LEU A 13 4.44 6.13 -15.60
N THR A 14 4.20 5.55 -16.77
CA THR A 14 3.99 6.29 -18.03
C THR A 14 2.53 6.66 -18.26
N SER A 15 1.59 5.86 -17.75
CA SER A 15 0.17 6.12 -17.85
C SER A 15 -0.28 7.11 -16.77
N GLN A 16 -0.88 8.22 -17.19
CA GLN A 16 -1.25 9.29 -16.25
C GLN A 16 -2.76 9.33 -15.94
N ILE A 17 -3.59 8.64 -16.72
CA ILE A 17 -5.06 8.82 -16.68
C ILE A 17 -5.83 7.49 -16.77
N ASN A 18 -5.37 6.55 -17.59
CA ASN A 18 -6.08 5.29 -17.84
C ASN A 18 -5.18 4.10 -17.49
N TYR A 19 -5.59 3.33 -16.48
CA TYR A 19 -4.86 2.19 -15.93
C TYR A 19 -5.56 0.85 -16.22
N THR A 20 -6.38 0.79 -17.27
CA THR A 20 -7.11 -0.44 -17.63
C THR A 20 -6.20 -1.45 -18.32
N LEU A 21 -6.49 -2.75 -18.15
CA LEU A 21 -5.70 -3.81 -18.80
C LEU A 21 -5.78 -3.75 -20.33
N THR A 22 -6.90 -3.29 -20.87
CA THR A 22 -7.07 -3.03 -22.30
C THR A 22 -6.17 -1.91 -22.77
N ASN A 23 -6.14 -0.80 -22.04
CA ASN A 23 -5.23 0.31 -22.35
C ASN A 23 -3.78 -0.15 -22.28
N PHE A 24 -3.39 -0.94 -21.27
CA PHE A 24 -2.05 -1.49 -21.21
C PHE A 24 -1.73 -2.34 -22.45
N ALA A 25 -2.60 -3.29 -22.81
CA ALA A 25 -2.43 -4.14 -23.99
C ALA A 25 -2.25 -3.33 -25.28
N GLU A 26 -2.99 -2.23 -25.45
CA GLU A 26 -2.86 -1.33 -26.60
C GLU A 26 -1.50 -0.62 -26.66
N HIS A 27 -0.89 -0.29 -25.52
CA HIS A 27 0.40 0.41 -25.47
C HIS A 27 1.58 -0.50 -25.79
N ILE A 28 1.57 -1.74 -25.28
CA ILE A 28 2.68 -2.67 -25.52
C ILE A 28 2.53 -3.45 -26.82
N GLN A 29 1.30 -3.67 -27.31
CA GLN A 29 0.93 -4.45 -28.51
C GLN A 29 1.40 -5.93 -28.53
N GLU A 30 2.28 -6.32 -27.61
CA GLU A 30 2.89 -7.65 -27.51
C GLU A 30 2.06 -8.64 -26.67
N PHE A 31 1.25 -8.15 -25.72
CA PHE A 31 0.42 -8.99 -24.86
C PHE A 31 -1.04 -8.55 -24.89
N SER A 32 -1.94 -9.54 -24.88
CA SER A 32 -3.38 -9.30 -24.73
C SER A 32 -3.75 -8.93 -23.29
N HIS A 33 -4.88 -8.24 -23.12
CA HIS A 33 -5.43 -7.92 -21.79
C HIS A 33 -5.67 -9.17 -20.93
N ASP A 34 -6.04 -10.31 -21.53
CA ASP A 34 -6.20 -11.60 -20.83
C ASP A 34 -4.87 -12.13 -20.28
N THR A 35 -3.77 -11.92 -20.99
CA THR A 35 -2.43 -12.33 -20.53
C THR A 35 -2.00 -11.48 -19.34
N ILE A 36 -2.24 -10.18 -19.42
CA ILE A 36 -1.99 -9.25 -18.32
C ILE A 36 -2.86 -9.60 -17.12
N ASN A 37 -4.15 -9.90 -17.34
CA ASN A 37 -5.06 -10.27 -16.26
C ASN A 37 -4.60 -11.56 -15.55
N ARG A 38 -4.20 -12.59 -16.30
CA ARG A 38 -3.65 -13.83 -15.72
C ARG A 38 -2.39 -13.56 -14.89
N TYR A 39 -1.49 -12.74 -15.40
CA TYR A 39 -0.30 -12.32 -14.67
C TYR A 39 -0.65 -11.64 -13.34
N LEU A 40 -1.52 -10.62 -13.35
CA LEU A 40 -1.91 -9.92 -12.13
C LEU A 40 -2.62 -10.83 -11.11
N ASN A 41 -3.35 -11.85 -11.57
CA ASN A 41 -3.98 -12.83 -10.67
C ASN A 41 -2.98 -13.86 -10.12
N SER A 42 -1.84 -14.08 -10.78
CA SER A 42 -0.80 -14.99 -10.28
C SER A 42 0.25 -14.31 -9.42
N GLU A 43 0.41 -12.98 -9.56
CA GLU A 43 1.39 -12.23 -8.79
C GLU A 43 0.95 -12.05 -7.34
N ASN A 44 1.88 -12.27 -6.42
CA ASN A 44 1.69 -12.01 -5.00
C ASN A 44 2.64 -10.89 -4.54
N LEU A 45 2.19 -9.65 -4.67
CA LEU A 45 2.90 -8.49 -4.15
C LEU A 45 2.63 -8.42 -2.65
N THR A 46 3.60 -8.82 -1.84
CA THR A 46 3.51 -8.80 -0.38
C THR A 46 4.18 -7.55 0.20
N PRO A 47 3.88 -7.17 1.45
CA PRO A 47 4.58 -6.08 2.13
C PRO A 47 6.10 -6.27 2.23
N GLU A 48 6.58 -7.52 2.28
CA GLU A 48 8.03 -7.82 2.30
C GLU A 48 8.72 -7.33 1.02
N VAL A 49 8.05 -7.38 -0.14
CA VAL A 49 8.59 -6.88 -1.42
C VAL A 49 8.90 -5.38 -1.35
N ILE A 50 8.10 -4.59 -0.60
CA ILE A 50 8.41 -3.17 -0.38
C ILE A 50 9.69 -3.05 0.43
N TRP A 51 9.78 -3.80 1.53
CA TRP A 51 10.95 -3.77 2.40
C TRP A 51 12.24 -4.15 1.67
N GLU A 52 12.21 -5.23 0.88
CA GLU A 52 13.32 -5.69 0.02
C GLU A 52 13.88 -4.58 -0.88
N LYS A 53 13.01 -3.70 -1.40
CA LYS A 53 13.40 -2.61 -2.31
C LYS A 53 13.97 -1.39 -1.60
N VAL A 54 13.55 -1.12 -0.36
CA VAL A 54 13.87 0.15 0.32
C VAL A 54 14.93 0.00 1.41
N HIS A 55 15.15 -1.20 1.97
CA HIS A 55 15.95 -1.36 3.18
C HIS A 55 17.42 -0.97 3.02
N SER A 56 18.00 -1.18 1.82
CA SER A 56 19.41 -0.97 1.52
C SER A 56 19.74 0.51 1.37
N GLU A 57 18.78 1.29 0.90
CA GLU A 57 18.93 2.71 0.61
C GLU A 57 18.33 3.61 1.71
N LEU A 58 17.72 3.01 2.74
CA LEU A 58 17.06 3.75 3.81
C LEU A 58 18.08 4.55 4.65
N PRO A 59 18.05 5.90 4.66
CA PRO A 59 18.98 6.72 5.41
C PRO A 59 18.57 6.76 6.89
N ARG A 60 18.96 5.72 7.64
CA ARG A 60 18.64 5.53 9.07
C ARG A 60 19.13 6.71 9.89
N HIS A 61 18.26 7.25 10.75
CA HIS A 61 18.55 8.42 11.56
C HIS A 61 17.93 8.25 12.96
N PRO A 62 18.63 8.61 14.06
CA PRO A 62 18.12 8.43 15.42
C PRO A 62 16.82 9.19 15.68
N GLU A 63 16.67 10.39 15.12
CA GLU A 63 15.45 11.21 15.23
C GLU A 63 14.38 10.88 14.18
N ALA A 64 14.50 9.78 13.45
CA ALA A 64 13.52 9.42 12.44
C ALA A 64 12.12 9.20 13.05
N CYS A 65 11.11 9.46 12.24
CA CYS A 65 9.71 9.29 12.60
C CYS A 65 9.11 8.14 11.79
N LEU A 66 8.18 7.40 12.42
CA LEU A 66 7.22 6.57 11.70
C LEU A 66 5.90 7.31 11.59
N VAL A 67 5.32 7.31 10.40
CA VAL A 67 3.97 7.81 10.15
C VAL A 67 3.11 6.64 9.71
N PHE A 68 2.05 6.38 10.49
CA PHE A 68 0.99 5.46 10.11
C PHE A 68 -0.16 6.25 9.52
N ASP A 69 -0.52 5.95 8.29
CA ASP A 69 -1.65 6.59 7.60
C ASP A 69 -2.73 5.57 7.27
N ASP A 70 -3.97 5.91 7.58
CA ASP A 70 -5.18 5.15 7.28
C ASP A 70 -5.90 5.76 6.06
N THR A 71 -5.69 5.15 4.90
CA THR A 71 -6.29 5.58 3.65
C THR A 71 -7.39 4.60 3.20
N VAL A 72 -8.52 5.13 2.74
CA VAL A 72 -9.56 4.33 2.07
C VAL A 72 -9.44 4.50 0.56
N LEU A 73 -9.00 3.44 -0.13
CA LEU A 73 -8.96 3.37 -1.58
C LEU A 73 -10.39 3.30 -2.12
N ASP A 74 -10.81 4.34 -2.80
CA ASP A 74 -12.16 4.45 -3.34
C ASP A 74 -12.47 3.35 -4.36
N LYS A 75 -13.52 2.58 -4.09
CA LYS A 75 -14.04 1.54 -4.98
C LYS A 75 -15.56 1.60 -5.05
N ARG A 76 -16.14 2.81 -5.05
CA ARG A 76 -17.61 3.03 -5.06
C ARG A 76 -18.35 2.27 -6.17
N PHE A 77 -17.71 2.08 -7.32
CA PHE A 77 -18.27 1.39 -8.49
C PHE A 77 -17.90 -0.10 -8.57
N SER A 78 -17.05 -0.61 -7.67
CA SER A 78 -16.56 -1.99 -7.75
C SER A 78 -17.18 -2.86 -6.67
N SER A 79 -18.38 -3.36 -6.94
CA SER A 79 -19.16 -4.12 -5.97
C SER A 79 -18.75 -5.58 -5.80
N LYS A 80 -17.93 -6.10 -6.72
CA LYS A 80 -17.54 -7.52 -6.82
C LYS A 80 -16.18 -7.85 -6.21
N ILE A 81 -15.46 -6.86 -5.69
CA ILE A 81 -14.18 -7.09 -5.02
C ILE A 81 -14.48 -7.40 -3.55
N GLU A 82 -14.06 -8.57 -3.08
CA GLU A 82 -14.35 -9.12 -1.75
C GLU A 82 -13.95 -8.16 -0.61
N LEU A 83 -12.77 -7.55 -0.71
CA LEU A 83 -12.23 -6.60 0.28
C LEU A 83 -13.00 -5.27 0.38
N VAL A 84 -13.89 -4.98 -0.59
CA VAL A 84 -14.56 -3.69 -0.66
C VAL A 84 -15.70 -3.61 0.35
N ARG A 85 -15.53 -2.73 1.33
CA ARG A 85 -16.46 -2.50 2.44
C ARG A 85 -16.76 -1.02 2.63
N ARG A 86 -17.78 -0.70 3.42
CA ARG A 86 -18.12 0.69 3.78
C ARG A 86 -17.22 1.15 4.92
N GLN A 87 -16.53 2.27 4.73
CA GLN A 87 -15.59 2.84 5.69
C GLN A 87 -15.68 4.35 5.67
N TYR A 88 -15.48 4.99 6.83
CA TYR A 88 -15.35 6.44 6.87
C TYR A 88 -14.05 6.86 6.18
N SER A 89 -14.16 7.74 5.20
CA SER A 89 -13.01 8.39 4.59
C SER A 89 -12.88 9.78 5.18
N GLY A 90 -11.75 10.04 5.84
CA GLY A 90 -11.42 11.38 6.35
C GLY A 90 -11.32 12.41 5.22
N ASN A 91 -10.80 12.03 4.06
CA ASN A 91 -10.67 12.91 2.90
C ASN A 91 -12.03 13.34 2.32
N GLU A 92 -13.00 12.43 2.29
CA GLU A 92 -14.33 12.71 1.75
C GLU A 92 -15.33 13.17 2.82
N HIS A 93 -14.91 13.21 4.08
CA HIS A 93 -15.74 13.48 5.25
C HIS A 93 -17.03 12.64 5.33
N ARG A 94 -17.03 11.43 4.77
CA ARG A 94 -18.20 10.55 4.73
C ARG A 94 -17.82 9.08 4.63
N VAL A 95 -18.79 8.22 4.87
CA VAL A 95 -18.67 6.79 4.60
C VAL A 95 -18.68 6.54 3.09
N ILE A 96 -17.60 5.97 2.58
CA ILE A 96 -17.46 5.55 1.19
C ILE A 96 -17.28 4.03 1.12
N ARG A 97 -17.52 3.47 -0.05
CA ARG A 97 -17.24 2.07 -0.33
C ARG A 97 -15.84 1.96 -0.91
N GLY A 98 -14.96 1.20 -0.26
CA GLY A 98 -13.53 1.16 -0.59
C GLY A 98 -12.76 0.07 0.14
N ILE A 99 -11.47 0.01 -0.14
CA ILE A 99 -10.51 -0.91 0.51
C ILE A 99 -9.69 -0.10 1.51
N GLY A 100 -9.58 -0.57 2.75
CA GLY A 100 -8.79 0.12 3.77
C GLY A 100 -7.32 -0.27 3.62
N LEU A 101 -6.45 0.71 3.65
CA LEU A 101 -5.00 0.55 3.53
C LEU A 101 -4.34 1.30 4.68
N ILE A 102 -3.59 0.55 5.50
CA ILE A 102 -2.72 1.12 6.52
C ILE A 102 -1.31 1.13 5.93
N SER A 103 -0.69 2.30 5.82
CA SER A 103 0.70 2.43 5.38
C SER A 103 1.61 2.81 6.56
N CYS A 104 2.85 2.30 6.56
CA CYS A 104 3.88 2.73 7.49
C CYS A 104 5.01 3.40 6.70
N ILE A 105 5.22 4.68 7.00
CA ILE A 105 6.14 5.55 6.28
C ILE A 105 7.27 5.93 7.23
N TYR A 106 8.50 5.67 6.80
CA TYR A 106 9.70 6.19 7.45
C TYR A 106 9.95 7.63 6.99
N VAL A 107 10.28 8.53 7.93
CA VAL A 107 10.65 9.91 7.64
C VAL A 107 11.94 10.27 8.37
N ASN A 108 12.95 10.70 7.62
CA ASN A 108 14.15 11.33 8.15
C ASN A 108 13.91 12.85 8.23
N PRO A 109 13.82 13.45 9.44
CA PRO A 109 13.49 14.86 9.59
C PRO A 109 14.64 15.80 9.18
N GLU A 110 15.88 15.32 9.16
CA GLU A 110 17.05 16.13 8.80
C GLU A 110 17.13 16.33 7.29
N THR A 111 16.97 15.24 6.53
CA THR A 111 17.09 15.26 5.06
C THR A 111 15.76 15.47 4.34
N GLY A 112 14.64 15.29 5.05
CA GLY A 112 13.31 15.24 4.46
C GLY A 112 13.04 13.95 3.66
N TYR A 113 13.96 12.99 3.66
CA TYR A 113 13.76 11.70 2.98
C TYR A 113 12.58 10.96 3.61
N TYR A 114 11.70 10.40 2.77
CA TYR A 114 10.63 9.52 3.23
C TYR A 114 10.45 8.33 2.30
N SER A 115 10.01 7.21 2.85
CA SER A 115 9.70 6.00 2.08
C SER A 115 8.65 5.15 2.79
N VAL A 116 7.79 4.49 2.02
CA VAL A 116 6.89 3.45 2.54
C VAL A 116 7.74 2.22 2.85
N ILE A 117 7.67 1.73 4.08
CA ILE A 117 8.45 0.57 4.53
C ILE A 117 7.58 -0.65 4.84
N ASP A 118 6.26 -0.47 4.86
CA ASP A 118 5.27 -1.53 5.08
C ASP A 118 3.86 -1.06 4.72
N TYR A 119 2.96 -2.03 4.47
CA TYR A 119 1.52 -1.78 4.36
C TYR A 119 0.71 -2.98 4.86
N ARG A 120 -0.55 -2.73 5.24
CA ARG A 120 -1.55 -3.74 5.59
C ARG A 120 -2.88 -3.38 4.95
N ILE A 121 -3.57 -4.39 4.43
CA ILE A 121 -4.93 -4.25 3.93
C ILE A 121 -5.86 -4.52 5.11
N TYR A 122 -6.80 -3.60 5.37
CA TYR A 122 -7.78 -3.80 6.42
C TYR A 122 -8.84 -4.80 5.98
N ASP A 123 -8.77 -6.01 6.52
CA ASP A 123 -9.69 -7.11 6.22
C ASP A 123 -10.15 -7.88 7.48
N PRO A 124 -10.98 -7.26 8.34
CA PRO A 124 -11.38 -7.85 9.61
C PRO A 124 -12.22 -9.14 9.47
N ASP A 125 -12.79 -9.43 8.30
CA ASP A 125 -13.51 -10.69 8.07
C ASP A 125 -12.56 -11.83 7.67
N GLY A 126 -11.40 -11.49 7.09
CA GLY A 126 -10.37 -12.44 6.70
C GLY A 126 -9.38 -12.73 7.82
N ASP A 127 -8.80 -11.69 8.43
CA ASP A 127 -7.75 -11.83 9.45
C ASP A 127 -8.20 -11.51 10.88
N GLY A 128 -9.40 -10.95 11.07
CA GLY A 128 -9.91 -10.56 12.40
C GLY A 128 -9.26 -9.33 13.01
N HIS A 129 -8.29 -8.69 12.34
CA HIS A 129 -7.52 -7.58 12.89
C HIS A 129 -8.25 -6.26 12.72
N THR A 130 -8.11 -5.40 13.72
CA THR A 130 -8.46 -3.99 13.61
C THR A 130 -7.33 -3.22 12.94
N LYS A 131 -7.62 -2.01 12.47
CA LYS A 131 -6.56 -1.12 11.96
C LYS A 131 -5.46 -0.85 13.01
N LEU A 132 -5.83 -0.77 14.29
CA LEU A 132 -4.88 -0.56 15.38
C LEU A 132 -4.02 -1.80 15.64
N ASP A 133 -4.57 -3.01 15.48
CA ASP A 133 -3.80 -4.24 15.57
C ASP A 133 -2.74 -4.27 14.47
N HIS A 134 -3.11 -3.91 13.23
CA HIS A 134 -2.12 -3.75 12.15
C HIS A 134 -1.02 -2.73 12.48
N VAL A 135 -1.37 -1.57 13.03
CA VAL A 135 -0.36 -0.57 13.43
C VAL A 135 0.58 -1.12 14.50
N ALA A 136 0.04 -1.84 15.50
CA ALA A 136 0.84 -2.46 16.54
C ALA A 136 1.80 -3.52 15.95
N ASP A 137 1.32 -4.38 15.07
CA ASP A 137 2.14 -5.40 14.40
C ASP A 137 3.23 -4.79 13.52
N MET A 138 2.89 -3.78 12.72
CA MET A 138 3.85 -3.07 11.87
C MET A 138 4.91 -2.36 12.72
N LEU A 139 4.52 -1.76 13.85
CA LEU A 139 5.47 -1.13 14.77
C LEU A 139 6.40 -2.17 15.41
N ASN A 140 5.87 -3.31 15.85
CA ASN A 140 6.66 -4.42 16.37
C ASN A 140 7.65 -4.94 15.33
N ASP A 141 7.22 -5.10 14.07
CA ASP A 141 8.10 -5.49 12.97
C ASP A 141 9.22 -4.46 12.76
N VAL A 142 8.93 -3.16 12.82
CA VAL A 142 9.96 -2.13 12.69
C VAL A 142 10.99 -2.20 13.81
N VAL A 143 10.55 -2.33 15.06
CA VAL A 143 11.42 -2.31 16.24
C VAL A 143 12.22 -3.60 16.37
N PHE A 144 11.56 -4.76 16.29
CA PHE A 144 12.16 -6.05 16.64
C PHE A 144 12.77 -6.78 15.44
N LYS A 145 12.13 -6.71 14.26
CA LYS A 145 12.61 -7.38 13.04
C LYS A 145 13.53 -6.47 12.21
N LYS A 146 13.05 -5.30 11.80
CA LYS A 146 13.78 -4.37 10.91
C LYS A 146 14.86 -3.57 11.64
N LYS A 147 14.72 -3.40 12.97
CA LYS A 147 15.66 -2.69 13.87
C LYS A 147 16.02 -1.30 13.35
N ILE A 148 15.02 -0.56 12.89
CA ILE A 148 15.18 0.81 12.41
C ILE A 148 15.13 1.74 13.63
N PRO A 149 16.11 2.64 13.82
CA PRO A 149 16.05 3.63 14.89
C PRO A 149 14.92 4.62 14.60
N VAL A 150 14.03 4.81 15.57
CA VAL A 150 12.87 5.70 15.46
C VAL A 150 12.67 6.40 16.81
N ALA A 151 12.54 7.72 16.79
CA ALA A 151 12.33 8.53 17.99
C ALA A 151 10.84 8.83 18.23
N LYS A 152 10.04 8.88 17.16
CA LYS A 152 8.64 9.34 17.22
C LYS A 152 7.75 8.48 16.34
N VAL A 153 6.50 8.31 16.78
CA VAL A 153 5.44 7.66 16.03
C VAL A 153 4.28 8.64 15.89
N LEU A 154 3.82 8.83 14.65
CA LEU A 154 2.67 9.65 14.30
C LEU A 154 1.59 8.76 13.69
N ILE A 155 0.34 9.00 14.05
CA ILE A 155 -0.81 8.27 13.52
C ILE A 155 -1.76 9.31 12.92
N ALA A 156 -2.03 9.19 11.62
CA ALA A 156 -2.91 10.08 10.88
C ALA A 156 -4.16 9.33 10.41
N GLY A 157 -5.31 10.02 10.40
CA GLY A 157 -6.55 9.52 9.79
C GLY A 157 -7.26 8.39 10.54
N MET A 158 -6.64 7.74 11.52
CA MET A 158 -7.26 6.64 12.26
C MET A 158 -8.38 7.14 13.18
N GLN A 159 -9.59 6.66 12.91
CA GLN A 159 -10.74 6.86 13.80
C GLN A 159 -10.78 5.71 14.82
N PRO A 160 -10.87 5.99 16.14
CA PRO A 160 -11.17 4.94 17.12
C PRO A 160 -12.54 4.33 16.81
N LYS A 161 -12.69 3.01 17.02
CA LYS A 161 -13.97 2.31 16.85
C LYS A 161 -15.09 3.08 17.57
N SER A 162 -16.11 3.47 16.82
CA SER A 162 -17.40 3.93 17.35
C SER A 162 -18.15 2.78 18.00
#